data_AF-A0ABD1KN78-F1
#
_entry.id   AF-A0ABD1KN78-F1
#
_cell.length_a   1.000
_cell.length_b   1.000
_cell.length_c   1.000
_cell.angle_alpha   90.00
_cell.angle_beta   90.00
_cell.angle_gamma   90.00
#
_symmetry.space_group_name_H-M   'P 1'
#
loop_
_entity.id
_entity.type
_entity.pdbx_description
1 polymer ?
#
loop_
_entity_poly.entity_id
_entity_poly.type
_entity_poly.pdbx_seq_one_letter_code
_entity_poly.pdbx_strand_id
1 'polypeptide(L)'
;MSLRVSVLLLAVAMVTVMAQRRRQSTSTSTSTSNNNEWNYRDGSEKVNMRGVANLTEVLDNWRYDILKEMKNLLQNDHQTLLPDYARIQPLSEALDDLYKEFNALKAHLGDLTEKFGPIETFIDELKAERASGGTARASSTQADPSAANPNPAPVAPPTRRRVLKKRPVTTTTS
;
A
#
# COMPACT_ATOMS: atom_id res chain seq x y z
N MET A 1 29.89 42.11 33.79
CA MET A 1 29.00 41.97 34.97
C MET A 1 28.20 40.67 34.98
N SER A 2 28.01 40.00 33.85
CA SER A 2 27.28 38.72 33.70
C SER A 2 27.85 37.54 34.51
N LEU A 3 29.18 37.35 34.52
CA LEU A 3 29.81 36.22 35.22
C LEU A 3 29.63 36.27 36.73
N ARG A 4 29.77 37.45 37.35
CA ARG A 4 29.60 37.64 38.80
C ARG A 4 28.16 37.38 39.25
N VAL A 5 27.19 37.82 38.44
CA VAL A 5 25.76 37.59 38.69
C VAL A 5 25.42 36.10 38.54
N SER A 6 26.00 35.42 37.55
CA SER A 6 25.78 33.98 37.35
C SER A 6 26.35 33.14 38.50
N VAL A 7 27.53 33.51 39.04
CA VAL A 7 28.14 32.82 40.19
C VAL A 7 27.30 33.04 41.45
N LEU A 8 26.78 34.26 41.66
CA LEU A 8 25.89 34.54 42.79
C LEU A 8 24.57 33.76 42.71
N LEU A 9 23.97 33.66 41.52
CA LEU A 9 22.76 32.86 41.32
C LEU A 9 23.00 31.37 41.60
N LEU A 10 24.14 30.84 41.16
CA LEU A 10 24.49 29.44 41.37
C LEU A 10 24.77 29.13 42.86
N ALA A 11 25.38 30.07 43.58
CA ALA A 11 25.58 29.96 45.02
C ALA A 11 24.25 29.99 45.80
N VAL A 12 23.32 30.87 45.41
CA VAL A 12 21.97 30.93 46.03
C VAL A 12 21.19 29.63 45.78
N ALA A 13 21.25 29.09 44.56
CA ALA A 13 20.61 27.83 44.23
C ALA A 13 21.16 26.66 45.07
N MET A 14 22.48 26.57 45.23
CA MET A 14 23.12 25.56 46.08
C MET A 14 22.68 25.68 47.55
N VAL A 15 22.58 26.89 48.10
CA VAL A 15 22.11 27.12 49.47
C VAL A 15 20.65 26.70 49.64
N THR A 16 19.78 26.99 48.67
CA THR A 16 18.37 26.55 48.73
C THR A 16 18.23 25.03 48.67
N VAL A 17 19.02 24.34 47.84
CA VAL A 17 19.00 22.88 47.73
C VAL A 17 19.54 22.23 49.01
N MET A 18 20.61 22.77 49.59
CA MET A 18 21.14 22.26 50.86
C MET A 18 20.19 22.53 52.05
N ALA A 19 19.48 23.67 52.05
CA ALA A 19 18.47 23.98 53.06
C ALA A 19 17.22 23.07 52.94
N GLN A 20 16.79 22.70 51.73
CA GLN A 20 15.71 21.73 51.53
C GLN A 20 16.13 20.33 51.98
N ARG A 21 17.35 19.88 51.65
CA ARG A 21 17.87 18.57 52.07
C ARG A 21 17.95 18.46 53.59
N ARG A 22 18.27 19.55 54.31
CA ARG A 22 18.34 19.56 55.77
C ARG A 22 16.97 19.52 56.47
N ARG A 23 15.87 19.85 55.78
CA ARG A 23 14.49 19.74 56.34
C ARG A 23 13.86 18.36 56.18
N GLN A 24 14.38 17.51 55.29
CA GLN A 24 13.84 16.15 55.07
C GLN A 24 14.36 15.11 56.07
N SER A 25 15.29 15.47 56.97
CA SER A 25 15.93 14.51 57.89
C SER A 25 15.27 14.39 59.26
N THR A 26 14.05 14.89 59.47
CA THR A 26 13.39 14.79 60.79
C THR A 26 11.90 14.55 60.65
N SER A 27 11.57 13.34 60.22
CA SER A 27 10.24 12.74 60.43
C SER A 27 10.42 11.22 60.51
N THR A 28 10.98 10.79 61.64
CA THR A 28 10.93 9.39 62.08
C THR A 28 9.54 9.13 62.61
N SER A 29 8.68 8.53 61.80
CA SER A 29 7.51 7.79 62.27
C SER A 29 7.45 6.47 61.51
N THR A 30 7.78 5.42 62.25
CA THR A 30 7.78 4.02 61.84
C THR A 30 6.36 3.59 61.45
N SER A 31 6.09 3.50 60.15
CA SER A 31 4.94 2.75 59.62
C SER A 31 5.33 2.17 58.26
N THR A 32 5.80 0.93 58.32
CA THR A 32 6.06 0.06 57.17
C THR A 32 4.75 -0.23 56.44
N SER A 33 4.79 -0.11 55.11
CA SER A 33 3.78 -0.50 54.13
C SER A 33 2.57 0.44 53.98
N ASN A 34 2.59 1.19 52.86
CA ASN A 34 1.46 1.57 51.96
C ASN A 34 1.61 3.02 51.45
N ASN A 35 2.72 3.33 50.76
CA ASN A 35 2.95 4.63 50.09
C ASN A 35 2.12 4.84 48.79
N ASN A 36 1.12 3.99 48.53
CA ASN A 36 0.25 4.07 47.34
C ASN A 36 -1.20 4.46 47.68
N GLU A 37 -1.49 4.78 48.93
CA GLU A 37 -2.82 5.27 49.30
C GLU A 37 -2.95 6.75 48.90
N TRP A 38 -3.70 6.99 47.82
CA TRP A 38 -4.03 8.34 47.37
C TRP A 38 -4.80 9.07 48.46
N ASN A 39 -4.14 10.01 49.13
CA ASN A 39 -4.76 10.79 50.18
C ASN A 39 -5.64 11.89 49.55
N TYR A 40 -6.90 11.54 49.24
CA TYR A 40 -7.88 12.47 48.65
C TYR A 40 -8.14 13.73 49.50
N ARG A 41 -7.80 13.70 50.79
CA ARG A 41 -7.95 14.84 51.69
C ARG A 41 -6.71 15.74 51.71
N ASP A 42 -5.54 15.21 51.38
CA ASP A 42 -4.31 15.97 51.31
C ASP A 42 -4.39 16.98 50.15
N GLY A 43 -4.42 18.28 50.48
CA GLY A 43 -4.64 19.36 49.52
C GLY A 43 -6.09 19.90 49.43
N SER A 44 -7.09 19.18 49.97
CA SER A 44 -8.49 19.64 49.98
C SER A 44 -8.72 20.89 50.86
N GLU A 45 -7.90 21.06 51.90
CA GLU A 45 -7.87 22.25 52.76
C GLU A 45 -7.10 23.43 52.14
N LYS A 46 -6.33 23.17 51.07
CA LYS A 46 -5.57 24.19 50.31
C LYS A 46 -6.40 24.81 49.20
N VAL A 47 -7.58 24.27 48.90
CA VAL A 47 -8.50 24.83 47.91
C VAL A 47 -9.49 25.78 48.56
N ASN A 48 -9.56 27.00 48.03
CA ASN A 48 -10.50 28.01 48.50
C ASN A 48 -11.92 27.63 48.05
N MET A 49 -12.69 26.99 48.93
CA MET A 49 -14.09 26.56 48.70
C MET A 49 -15.01 27.69 48.22
N ARG A 50 -14.66 28.94 48.55
CA ARG A 50 -15.42 30.13 48.19
C ARG A 50 -15.30 30.51 46.71
N GLY A 51 -14.28 30.02 46.01
CA GLY A 51 -14.10 30.14 44.56
C GLY A 51 -14.62 28.95 43.75
N VAL A 52 -15.11 27.90 44.41
CA VAL A 52 -15.56 26.66 43.77
C VAL A 52 -16.84 26.86 42.98
N ALA A 53 -17.68 27.85 43.33
CA ALA A 53 -18.84 28.22 42.53
C ALA A 53 -18.43 28.68 41.12
N ASN A 54 -17.42 29.53 41.02
CA ASN A 54 -16.89 30.01 39.74
C ASN A 54 -16.14 28.89 39.00
N LEU A 55 -15.35 28.06 39.70
CA LEU A 55 -14.69 26.92 39.07
C LEU A 55 -15.70 25.88 38.53
N THR A 56 -16.76 25.58 39.28
CA THR A 56 -17.83 24.68 38.83
C THR A 56 -18.52 25.22 37.58
N GLU A 57 -18.76 26.52 37.52
CA GLU A 57 -19.35 27.18 36.36
C GLU A 57 -18.42 27.14 35.14
N VAL A 58 -17.12 27.42 35.33
CA VAL A 58 -16.11 27.30 34.25
C VAL A 58 -16.03 25.86 33.73
N LEU A 59 -16.06 24.87 34.63
CA LEU A 59 -16.04 23.46 34.26
C LEU A 59 -17.31 23.04 33.51
N ASP A 60 -18.49 23.53 33.90
CA ASP A 60 -19.74 23.21 33.22
C ASP A 60 -19.83 23.89 31.84
N ASN A 61 -19.35 25.14 31.72
CA ASN A 61 -19.21 25.82 30.43
C ASN A 61 -18.26 25.06 29.50
N TRP A 62 -17.09 24.64 29.99
CA TRP A 62 -16.16 23.82 29.18
C TRP A 62 -16.75 22.49 28.77
N ARG A 63 -17.46 21.81 29.67
CA ARG A 63 -18.19 20.58 29.35
C ARG A 63 -19.19 20.83 28.22
N TYR A 64 -19.98 21.90 28.31
CA TYR A 64 -20.96 22.26 27.30
C TYR A 64 -20.30 22.54 25.96
N ASP A 65 -19.24 23.35 25.95
CA ASP A 65 -18.51 23.73 24.73
C ASP A 65 -17.90 22.51 24.04
N ILE A 66 -17.24 21.61 24.79
CA ILE A 66 -16.66 20.37 24.25
C ILE A 66 -17.76 19.48 23.67
N LEU A 67 -18.85 19.24 24.41
CA LEU A 67 -19.94 18.37 23.93
C LEU A 67 -20.64 18.95 22.72
N LYS A 68 -20.82 20.27 22.68
CA LYS A 68 -21.40 20.97 21.53
C LYS A 68 -20.50 20.84 20.31
N GLU A 69 -19.20 21.05 20.47
CA GLU A 69 -18.24 20.95 19.39
C GLU A 69 -18.11 19.51 18.89
N MET A 70 -18.06 18.53 19.79
CA MET A 70 -18.02 17.11 19.43
C MET A 70 -19.29 16.69 18.68
N LYS A 71 -20.47 17.14 19.14
CA LYS A 71 -21.73 16.90 18.43
C LYS A 71 -21.72 17.57 17.04
N ASN A 72 -21.19 18.78 16.94
CA ASN A 72 -21.07 19.52 15.69
C ASN A 72 -20.18 18.77 14.69
N LEU A 73 -19.02 18.28 15.13
CA LEU A 73 -18.14 17.44 14.31
C LEU A 73 -18.85 16.15 13.89
N LEU A 74 -19.51 15.44 14.80
CA LEU A 74 -20.20 14.19 14.45
C LEU A 74 -21.36 14.38 13.46
N GLN A 75 -22.07 15.51 13.53
CA GLN A 75 -23.24 15.75 12.68
C GLN A 75 -22.87 16.40 11.34
N ASN A 76 -22.00 17.42 11.39
CA ASN A 76 -21.74 18.29 10.25
C ASN A 76 -20.41 18.00 9.57
N ASP A 77 -19.43 17.43 10.29
CA ASP A 77 -18.08 17.14 9.77
C ASP A 77 -17.63 15.72 10.13
N HIS A 78 -18.51 14.76 9.85
CA HIS A 78 -18.29 13.35 10.16
C HIS A 78 -17.13 12.72 9.37
N GLN A 79 -16.67 13.38 8.30
CA GLN A 79 -15.52 12.95 7.49
C GLN A 79 -14.18 13.22 8.17
N THR A 80 -14.10 14.19 9.09
CA THR A 80 -12.87 14.48 9.86
C THR A 80 -12.59 13.44 10.95
N LEU A 81 -13.63 12.70 11.38
CA LEU A 81 -13.53 11.68 12.43
C LEU A 81 -13.35 10.26 11.91
N LEU A 82 -13.94 9.95 10.76
CA LEU A 82 -13.76 8.67 10.11
C LEU A 82 -12.56 8.76 9.16
N PRO A 83 -11.61 7.80 9.19
CA PRO A 83 -10.58 7.73 8.15
C PRO A 83 -11.27 7.70 6.79
N ASP A 84 -11.01 8.69 5.92
CA ASP A 84 -11.68 8.88 4.60
C ASP A 84 -12.14 7.56 3.98
N TYR A 85 -13.41 7.21 4.19
CA TYR A 85 -14.04 6.11 3.46
C TYR A 85 -14.21 6.49 1.99
N ALA A 86 -14.11 7.79 1.66
CA ALA A 86 -13.95 8.30 0.30
C ALA A 86 -12.69 7.77 -0.41
N ARG A 87 -11.62 7.39 0.31
CA ARG A 87 -10.43 6.76 -0.28
C ARG A 87 -10.59 5.25 -0.54
N ILE A 88 -11.60 4.61 0.03
CA ILE A 88 -11.81 3.16 -0.14
C ILE A 88 -12.46 2.86 -1.49
N GLN A 89 -13.30 3.76 -2.01
CA GLN A 89 -13.92 3.60 -3.33
C GLN A 89 -12.88 3.50 -4.47
N PRO A 90 -11.92 4.43 -4.65
CA PRO A 90 -10.90 4.30 -5.69
C PRO A 90 -10.00 3.08 -5.49
N LEU A 91 -9.83 2.60 -4.25
CA LEU A 91 -9.11 1.36 -3.98
C LEU A 91 -9.92 0.12 -4.42
N SER A 92 -11.25 0.15 -4.25
CA SER A 92 -12.14 -0.92 -4.74
C SER A 92 -12.18 -0.99 -6.27
N GLU A 93 -12.14 0.17 -6.94
CA GLU A 93 -12.09 0.27 -8.40
C GLU A 93 -10.75 -0.22 -8.94
N ALA A 94 -9.63 0.18 -8.32
CA ALA A 94 -8.31 -0.33 -8.66
C ALA A 94 -8.18 -1.86 -8.48
N LEU A 95 -8.87 -2.44 -7.47
CA LEU A 95 -8.93 -3.89 -7.28
C LEU A 95 -9.76 -4.60 -8.36
N ASP A 96 -10.89 -4.01 -8.77
CA ASP A 96 -11.74 -4.54 -9.85
C ASP A 96 -11.00 -4.53 -11.20
N ASP A 97 -10.27 -3.45 -11.49
CA ASP A 97 -9.45 -3.34 -12.69
C ASP A 97 -8.26 -4.31 -12.67
N LEU A 98 -7.59 -4.47 -11.53
CA LEU A 98 -6.53 -5.48 -11.39
C LEU A 98 -7.07 -6.90 -11.59
N TYR A 99 -8.29 -7.19 -11.14
CA TYR A 99 -8.92 -8.49 -11.37
C TYR A 99 -9.22 -8.73 -12.86
N LYS A 100 -9.65 -7.70 -13.60
CA LYS A 100 -9.83 -7.79 -15.06
C LYS A 100 -8.50 -8.01 -15.77
N GLU A 101 -7.46 -7.26 -15.40
CA GLU A 101 -6.12 -7.42 -15.98
C GLU A 101 -5.53 -8.80 -15.68
N PHE A 102 -5.71 -9.32 -14.48
CA PHE A 102 -5.29 -10.68 -14.13
C PHE A 102 -6.00 -11.74 -14.98
N ASN A 103 -7.31 -11.59 -15.20
CA ASN A 103 -8.04 -12.50 -16.07
C ASN A 103 -7.63 -12.36 -17.55
N ALA A 104 -7.33 -11.15 -18.01
CA ALA A 104 -6.78 -10.93 -19.35
C ALA A 104 -5.38 -11.58 -19.49
N LEU A 105 -4.54 -11.48 -18.46
CA LEU A 105 -3.24 -12.16 -18.43
C LEU A 105 -3.40 -13.68 -18.44
N LYS A 106 -4.37 -14.20 -17.69
CA LYS A 106 -4.70 -15.64 -17.69
C LYS A 106 -5.15 -16.11 -19.07
N ALA A 107 -5.99 -15.33 -19.75
CA ALA A 107 -6.38 -15.63 -21.13
C ALA A 107 -5.17 -15.60 -22.08
N HIS A 108 -4.29 -14.61 -21.96
CA HIS A 108 -3.07 -14.53 -22.75
C HIS A 108 -2.11 -15.69 -22.50
N LEU A 109 -2.01 -16.19 -21.26
CA LEU A 109 -1.26 -17.42 -20.95
C LEU A 109 -1.90 -18.64 -21.61
N GLY A 110 -3.24 -18.75 -21.57
CA GLY A 110 -3.97 -19.80 -22.28
C GLY A 110 -3.68 -19.79 -23.78
N ASP A 111 -3.76 -18.62 -24.42
CA ASP A 111 -3.44 -18.43 -25.83
C ASP A 111 -1.97 -18.77 -26.13
N LEU A 112 -1.04 -18.43 -25.23
CA LEU A 112 0.38 -18.77 -25.41
C LEU A 112 0.60 -20.28 -25.31
N THR A 113 0.01 -20.94 -24.32
CA THR A 113 0.05 -22.41 -24.16
C THR A 113 -0.55 -23.11 -25.38
N GLU A 114 -1.66 -22.63 -25.94
CA GLU A 114 -2.23 -23.17 -27.16
C GLU A 114 -1.29 -23.01 -28.37
N LYS A 115 -0.54 -21.90 -28.44
CA LYS A 115 0.48 -21.71 -29.50
C LYS A 115 1.71 -22.60 -29.31
N PHE A 116 2.07 -22.95 -28.07
CA PHE A 116 3.20 -23.85 -27.80
C PHE A 116 2.90 -25.29 -28.21
N GLY A 117 1.65 -25.76 -28.13
CA GLY A 117 1.29 -27.12 -28.55
C GLY A 117 1.69 -27.47 -30.00
N PRO A 118 1.28 -26.68 -31.00
CA PRO A 118 1.72 -26.86 -32.38
C PRO A 118 3.24 -26.72 -32.57
N ILE A 119 3.89 -25.84 -31.82
CA ILE A 119 5.36 -25.65 -31.89
C ILE A 119 6.09 -26.89 -31.33
N GLU A 120 5.60 -27.49 -30.25
CA GLU A 120 6.12 -28.75 -29.72
C GLU A 120 5.97 -29.89 -30.74
N THR A 121 4.81 -30.00 -31.39
CA THR A 121 4.61 -31.00 -32.45
C THR A 121 5.50 -30.78 -33.66
N PHE A 122 5.78 -29.52 -34.02
CA PHE A 122 6.70 -29.20 -35.12
C PHE A 122 8.15 -29.54 -34.76
N ILE A 123 8.56 -29.32 -33.51
CA ILE A 123 9.89 -29.71 -33.02
C ILE A 123 10.01 -31.24 -33.00
N ASP A 124 8.97 -31.96 -32.60
CA ASP A 124 8.94 -33.42 -32.64
C ASP A 124 9.00 -33.97 -34.06
N GLU A 125 8.29 -33.35 -35.02
CA GLU A 125 8.35 -33.73 -36.44
C GLU A 125 9.74 -33.47 -37.04
N LEU A 126 10.36 -32.32 -36.77
CA LEU A 126 11.73 -32.02 -37.21
C LEU A 126 12.76 -32.97 -36.58
N LYS A 127 12.56 -33.36 -35.33
CA LYS A 127 13.44 -34.32 -34.64
C LYS A 127 13.25 -35.73 -35.21
N ALA A 128 12.01 -36.12 -35.53
CA ALA A 128 11.70 -37.38 -36.20
C ALA A 128 12.25 -37.41 -37.64
N GLU A 129 12.14 -36.31 -38.38
CA GLU A 129 12.73 -36.15 -39.72
C GLU A 129 14.26 -36.24 -39.66
N ARG A 130 14.89 -35.63 -38.65
CA ARG A 130 16.34 -35.73 -38.45
C ARG A 130 16.79 -37.14 -38.03
N ALA A 131 15.95 -37.87 -37.29
CA ALA A 131 16.19 -39.27 -36.94
C ALA A 131 15.94 -40.22 -38.14
N SER A 132 14.98 -39.89 -39.00
CA SER A 132 14.63 -40.64 -40.22
C SER A 132 15.61 -40.39 -41.38
N GLY A 133 16.06 -39.14 -41.55
CA GLY A 133 17.03 -38.72 -42.56
C GLY A 133 18.44 -39.29 -42.38
N GLY A 134 18.72 -39.93 -41.24
CA GLY A 134 19.94 -40.71 -41.01
C GLY A 134 19.92 -42.09 -41.67
N THR A 135 18.76 -42.62 -42.06
CA THR A 135 18.63 -44.02 -42.53
C THR A 135 18.28 -44.12 -44.03
N ALA A 136 17.94 -43.01 -44.70
CA ALA A 136 17.51 -43.02 -46.10
C ALA A 136 18.60 -42.69 -47.14
N ARG A 137 19.87 -42.50 -46.74
CA ARG A 137 20.96 -42.14 -47.69
C ARG A 137 21.87 -43.31 -48.09
N ALA A 138 21.50 -44.55 -47.76
CA ALA A 138 22.31 -45.74 -48.05
C ALA A 138 21.57 -46.77 -48.92
N SER A 139 20.85 -46.36 -49.96
CA SER A 139 20.43 -47.28 -51.03
C SER A 139 19.77 -46.55 -52.19
N SER A 140 20.57 -46.14 -53.18
CA SER A 140 20.26 -46.26 -54.61
C SER A 140 21.24 -45.43 -55.45
N THR A 141 22.28 -46.08 -55.95
CA THR A 141 22.96 -45.61 -57.16
C THR A 141 23.09 -46.83 -58.06
N GLN A 142 22.06 -47.05 -58.88
CA GLN A 142 22.05 -48.07 -59.91
C GLN A 142 21.81 -47.37 -61.26
N ALA A 143 22.89 -47.34 -62.04
CA ALA A 143 23.01 -47.31 -63.49
C ALA A 143 22.02 -46.49 -64.35
N ASP A 144 22.58 -45.48 -65.03
CA ASP A 144 22.18 -44.99 -66.37
C ASP A 144 22.33 -46.16 -67.40
N PRO A 145 21.55 -46.27 -68.51
CA PRO A 145 21.55 -45.29 -69.60
C PRO A 145 20.21 -45.05 -70.34
N SER A 146 20.11 -43.88 -70.96
CA SER A 146 19.62 -43.64 -72.35
C SER A 146 18.37 -42.75 -72.55
N ALA A 147 18.57 -41.82 -73.49
CA ALA A 147 17.64 -41.33 -74.51
C ALA A 147 16.68 -40.16 -74.21
N ALA A 148 17.09 -39.00 -74.75
CA ALA A 148 16.35 -38.20 -75.74
C ALA A 148 15.10 -37.35 -75.33
N ASN A 149 15.36 -36.05 -75.16
CA ASN A 149 14.67 -34.90 -75.82
C ASN A 149 13.17 -34.58 -75.49
N PRO A 150 12.63 -33.36 -75.83
CA PRO A 150 12.13 -32.43 -74.80
C PRO A 150 10.74 -31.77 -75.05
N ASN A 151 10.26 -31.02 -74.03
CA ASN A 151 9.28 -29.89 -74.06
C ASN A 151 7.75 -30.21 -74.16
N PRO A 152 6.78 -29.28 -73.86
CA PRO A 152 6.86 -27.91 -73.27
C PRO A 152 5.81 -27.48 -72.19
N ALA A 153 6.17 -26.41 -71.46
CA ALA A 153 5.40 -25.23 -70.96
C ALA A 153 4.29 -25.32 -69.87
N PRO A 154 4.27 -24.39 -68.88
CA PRO A 154 3.11 -24.07 -68.04
C PRO A 154 2.51 -22.67 -68.27
N VAL A 155 1.18 -22.54 -68.16
CA VAL A 155 0.39 -21.29 -68.33
C VAL A 155 -0.01 -20.69 -66.97
N ALA A 156 0.36 -19.43 -66.76
CA ALA A 156 -0.18 -18.31 -65.95
C ALA A 156 -0.85 -18.51 -64.55
N PRO A 157 -0.59 -17.58 -63.58
CA PRO A 157 -1.44 -17.38 -62.39
C PRO A 157 -2.23 -16.06 -62.40
N PRO A 158 -3.44 -15.98 -61.80
CA PRO A 158 -4.14 -14.72 -61.58
C PRO A 158 -3.98 -14.12 -60.17
N THR A 159 -3.91 -12.79 -60.22
CA THR A 159 -3.96 -11.69 -59.26
C THR A 159 -4.88 -11.85 -58.03
N ARG A 160 -4.45 -11.31 -56.86
CA ARG A 160 -5.36 -10.94 -55.75
C ARG A 160 -5.14 -9.52 -55.23
N ARG A 161 -6.28 -8.89 -54.91
CA ARG A 161 -6.56 -7.46 -54.70
C ARG A 161 -6.56 -7.10 -53.21
N ARG A 162 -6.07 -5.88 -52.92
CA ARG A 162 -6.00 -5.15 -51.63
C ARG A 162 -7.30 -5.08 -50.82
N VAL A 163 -7.17 -4.91 -49.50
CA VAL A 163 -8.23 -4.37 -48.62
C VAL A 163 -7.68 -3.25 -47.72
N LEU A 164 -8.39 -2.11 -47.72
CA LEU A 164 -8.14 -0.89 -46.95
C LEU A 164 -8.67 -0.98 -45.51
N LYS A 165 -8.04 -0.21 -44.61
CA LYS A 165 -8.36 -0.02 -43.19
C LYS A 165 -9.25 1.22 -42.97
N LYS A 166 -10.24 1.17 -42.08
CA LYS A 166 -10.91 2.35 -41.50
C LYS A 166 -11.17 2.19 -39.99
N ARG A 167 -11.06 3.32 -39.27
CA ARG A 167 -11.18 3.55 -37.81
C ARG A 167 -12.63 3.87 -37.39
N PRO A 168 -12.97 3.76 -36.08
CA PRO A 168 -14.29 4.09 -35.53
C PRO A 168 -14.44 5.56 -35.07
N VAL A 169 -15.68 6.04 -35.04
CA VAL A 169 -16.15 7.33 -34.47
C VAL A 169 -17.20 7.05 -33.39
N THR A 170 -17.06 7.70 -32.25
CA THR A 170 -17.99 7.76 -31.11
C THR A 170 -19.04 8.87 -31.29
N THR A 171 -20.27 8.67 -30.82
CA THR A 171 -21.20 9.79 -30.58
C THR A 171 -22.11 9.52 -29.37
N THR A 172 -22.08 10.50 -28.48
CA THR A 172 -22.88 10.78 -27.30
C THR A 172 -24.37 11.00 -27.63
N THR A 173 -25.27 10.57 -26.75
CA THR A 173 -26.69 10.98 -26.79
C THR A 173 -27.12 11.52 -25.43
N SER A 174 -27.86 12.62 -25.51
CA SER A 174 -28.47 13.44 -24.45
C SER A 174 -29.65 12.78 -23.75
#